data_AF-A0A6J7GKA9-F1
#
_entry.id   AF-A0A6J7GKA9-F1
#
_cell.length_a   1.000
_cell.length_b   1.000
_cell.length_c   1.000
_cell.angle_alpha   90.00
_cell.angle_beta   90.00
_cell.angle_gamma   90.00
#
_symmetry.space_group_name_H-M   'P 1'
#
loop_
_entity.id
_entity.type
_entity.pdbx_description
1 polymer ?
#
loop_
_entity_poly.entity_id
_entity_poly.type
_entity_poly.pdbx_seq_one_letter_code
_entity_poly.pdbx_strand_id
1 'polypeptide(L)' 'MRLSLPNKHHFLVDLSPFGLENDNEVYFAADRPYGLIEAVVTRDDASDAGFTWPAW' A
#
# COMPACT_ATOMS: atom_id res chain seq x y z
N MET A 1 6.55 0.98 -17.15
CA MET A 1 5.87 1.73 -16.09
C MET A 1 6.43 1.27 -14.75
N ARG A 2 6.69 2.18 -13.80
CA ARG A 2 7.15 1.85 -12.44
C ARG A 2 6.06 2.22 -11.44
N LEU A 3 5.76 1.32 -10.52
CA LEU A 3 4.73 1.49 -9.50
C LEU A 3 5.39 1.38 -8.12
N SER A 4 5.04 2.30 -7.22
CA SER A 4 5.40 2.25 -5.80
C SER A 4 4.13 2.51 -5.01
N LEU A 5 3.64 1.48 -4.33
CA LEU A 5 2.28 1.40 -3.80
C LEU A 5 2.36 1.10 -2.30
N PRO A 6 2.36 2.13 -1.43
CA PRO A 6 2.30 1.92 0.00
C PRO A 6 0.92 1.40 0.41
N ASN A 7 0.88 0.29 1.15
CA ASN A 7 -0.31 -0.18 1.81
C ASN A 7 -0.55 0.64 3.08
N LYS A 8 -1.42 1.65 2.97
CA LYS A 8 -1.86 2.45 4.12
C LYS A 8 -2.87 1.66 4.94
N HIS A 9 -2.40 1.11 6.06
CA HIS A 9 -3.21 0.25 6.92
C HIS A 9 -4.39 1.00 7.54
N HIS A 10 -5.59 0.49 7.29
CA HIS A 10 -6.82 0.87 7.99
C HIS A 10 -7.27 -0.34 8.81
N PHE A 11 -6.88 -0.37 10.08
CA PHE A 11 -7.20 -1.48 10.98
C PHE A 11 -8.62 -1.28 11.51
N LEU A 12 -9.43 -2.35 11.51
CA LEU A 12 -10.76 -2.30 12.12
C LEU A 12 -10.60 -2.10 13.64
N VAL A 13 -11.25 -1.08 14.19
CA VAL A 13 -11.14 -0.77 15.62
C VAL A 13 -12.01 -1.75 16.42
N ASP A 14 -11.44 -2.33 17.47
CA ASP A 14 -12.21 -3.09 18.45
C ASP A 14 -13.01 -2.15 19.36
N LEU A 15 -14.34 -2.16 19.18
CA LEU A 15 -15.28 -1.36 19.98
C LEU A 15 -15.92 -2.17 21.11
N SER A 16 -15.57 -3.46 21.27
CA SER A 16 -16.11 -4.31 22.34
C SER A 16 -15.88 -3.76 23.76
N PRO A 17 -14.80 -3.01 24.07
CA PRO A 17 -14.65 -2.36 25.38
C PRO A 17 -15.74 -1.32 25.69
N PHE A 18 -16.44 -0.82 24.66
CA PHE A 18 -17.55 0.13 24.79
C PHE A 18 -18.93 -0.55 24.69
N GLY A 19 -18.98 -1.88 24.56
CA GLY A 19 -20.23 -2.63 24.40
C GLY A 19 -20.89 -2.44 23.02
N LEU A 20 -20.10 -2.08 22.00
CA LEU A 20 -20.56 -1.86 20.62
C LEU A 20 -19.93 -2.88 19.67
N GLU A 21 -20.67 -3.23 18.61
CA GLU A 21 -20.13 -3.94 17.45
C GLU A 21 -19.59 -2.93 16.43
N ASN A 22 -18.69 -3.39 15.55
CA ASN A 22 -18.14 -2.59 14.46
C ASN A 22 -18.26 -3.34 13.14
N ASP A 23 -19.34 -3.09 12.39
CA ASP A 23 -19.60 -3.69 11.08
C ASP A 23 -18.82 -2.96 9.97
N ASN A 24 -17.50 -2.97 10.07
CA ASN A 24 -16.62 -2.37 9.06
C ASN A 24 -16.85 -0.86 8.85
N GLU A 25 -17.06 -0.14 9.95
CA GLU A 25 -17.38 1.30 9.90
C GLU A 25 -16.26 2.17 10.47
N VAL A 26 -15.68 1.77 11.61
CA VAL A 26 -14.66 2.57 12.33
C VAL A 26 -13.28 1.94 12.19
N TYR A 27 -12.35 2.71 11.64
CA TYR A 27 -10.99 2.27 11.35
C TYR A 27 -9.92 3.19 11.97
N PHE A 28 -8.80 2.59 12.36
CA PHE A 28 -7.57 3.29 12.71
C PHE A 28 -6.63 3.31 11.49
N ALA A 29 -6.42 4.50 10.92
CA ALA A 29 -5.47 4.73 9.85
C ALA A 29 -4.06 4.96 10.42
N ALA A 30 -3.25 3.90 10.47
CA ALA A 30 -1.89 3.98 11.01
C ALA A 30 -0.98 4.79 10.08
N ASP A 31 -0.08 5.60 10.65
CA ASP A 31 0.91 6.35 9.86
C ASP A 31 2.04 5.41 9.39
N ARG A 32 2.60 4.60 10.31
CA ARG A 32 3.73 3.69 10.10
C ARG A 32 3.72 2.53 11.12
N PRO A 33 4.40 1.41 10.81
CA PRO A 33 4.99 1.05 9.52
C PRO A 33 3.90 0.76 8.47
N TYR A 34 4.26 0.81 7.20
CA TYR A 34 3.41 0.37 6.10
C TYR A 34 4.16 -0.60 5.20
N GLY A 35 3.43 -1.57 4.63
CA GLY A 35 3.97 -2.39 3.56
C GLY A 35 4.20 -1.54 2.32
N LEU A 36 5.38 -1.64 1.68
CA LEU A 36 5.66 -1.00 0.40
C LEU A 36 5.70 -2.06 -0.69
N ILE A 37 4.80 -1.96 -1.67
CA ILE A 37 4.75 -2.86 -2.82
C ILE A 37 5.33 -2.13 -4.03
N GLU A 38 6.32 -2.73 -4.69
CA GLU A 38 7.01 -2.13 -5.83
C GLU A 38 7.04 -3.09 -7.03
N ALA A 39 6.82 -2.55 -8.22
CA ALA A 39 6.82 -3.34 -9.45
C ALA A 39 7.15 -2.49 -10.68
N VAL A 40 7.64 -3.15 -11.72
CA VAL A 40 7.81 -2.58 -13.06
C VAL A 40 6.98 -3.40 -14.05
N VAL A 41 6.14 -2.72 -14.84
CA VAL A 41 5.35 -3.31 -15.91
C VAL A 41 5.92 -2.86 -17.25
N THR A 42 6.35 -3.81 -18.08
CA THR A 42 6.92 -3.57 -19.42
C THR A 42 6.09 -4.28 -20.47
N ARG A 43 6.20 -3.83 -21.73
CA ARG A 43 5.82 -4.67 -22.88
C ARG A 43 6.97 -5.61 -23.20
N ASP A 44 6.66 -6.74 -23.82
CA ASP A 44 7.67 -7.74 -24.20
C ASP A 44 8.70 -7.20 -25.20
N ASP A 45 8.29 -6.23 -26.03
CA ASP A 45 9.13 -5.56 -27.02
C ASP A 45 9.72 -4.22 -26.54
N ALA A 46 9.58 -3.91 -25.24
CA ALA A 46 10.09 -2.66 -24.70
C ALA A 46 11.64 -2.64 -24.75
N SER A 47 12.19 -1.52 -25.24
CA SER A 47 13.63 -1.27 -25.16
C SER A 47 14.08 -1.19 -23.70
N ASP A 48 15.36 -1.53 -23.44
CA ASP A 48 15.96 -1.32 -22.13
C ASP A 48 15.83 0.16 -21.73
N ALA A 49 15.56 0.36 -20.44
CA ALA A 49 15.25 1.66 -19.91
C ALA A 49 16.51 2.51 -19.63
N GLY A 50 17.68 1.89 -19.68
CA GLY A 50 18.98 2.56 -19.56
C GLY A 50 19.08 3.44 -18.32
N PHE A 51 19.74 4.59 -18.44
CA PHE A 51 19.98 5.52 -17.33
C PHE A 51 18.77 6.41 -16.99
N THR A 52 17.63 6.22 -17.65
CA THR A 52 16.45 7.07 -17.41
C THR A 52 15.78 6.78 -16.06
N TRP A 53 16.09 5.64 -15.44
CA TRP A 53 15.66 5.32 -14.08
C TRP A 53 16.84 5.40 -13.10
N PRO A 54 16.70 6.13 -11.98
CA PRO A 54 17.66 6.02 -10.90
C PRO A 54 17.60 4.63 -10.26
N ALA A 55 18.73 4.18 -9.71
CA ALA A 55 18.77 3.03 -8.82
C ALA A 55 17.78 3.26 -7.66
N TRP A 56 17.15 2.17 -7.19
CA TRP A 56 16.22 2.22 -6.07
C TRP A 56 16.89 2.76 -4.81
#